data_AF-A0A4R7VVU2-F1
#
_entry.id   AF-A0A4R7VVU2-F1
#
_cell.length_a   1.000
_cell.length_b   1.000
_cell.length_c   1.000
_cell.angle_alpha   90.00
_cell.angle_beta   90.00
_cell.angle_gamma   90.00
#
_symmetry.space_group_name_H-M   'P 1'
#
loop_
_entity.id
_entity.type
_entity.pdbx_description
1 polymer ?
#
loop_
_entity_poly.entity_id
_entity_poly.type
_entity_poly.pdbx_seq_one_letter_code
_entity_poly.pdbx_strand_id
1 'polypeptide(L)'
;MPYRPPTPDEHARAAAALKALLAGKTPHLTGLPLQVTQGHTTLLSDGSLLLPRRDASSAGWGAVAFRDSPDLLIEVPHPGSDRYTAHLGLELFDAIPTAGLLVAGAPRRVADVAHLPESLFHTYAQTFATAELQLHGFAAASAPDTDVILTAGAGSATDLHLALAEALTRQGLRVRHHEHLAGRTNTQGIAAAAHGRPFLHLELAPLVRRDHRDRVVEAVADTWHQRGHQ
;
A
#
# COMPACT_ATOMS: atom_id res chain seq x y z
N MET A 1 -8.07 -3.80 18.69
CA MET A 1 -8.65 -4.87 17.86
C MET A 1 -7.74 -6.08 17.94
N PRO A 2 -8.27 -7.28 18.17
CA PRO A 2 -7.46 -8.50 18.09
C PRO A 2 -7.04 -8.76 16.64
N TYR A 3 -5.81 -9.24 16.44
CA TYR A 3 -5.38 -9.79 15.15
C TYR A 3 -5.38 -11.31 15.28
N ARG A 4 -5.94 -12.00 14.29
CA ARG A 4 -5.86 -13.46 14.20
C ARG A 4 -5.06 -13.80 12.94
N PRO A 5 -3.92 -14.49 13.03
CA PRO A 5 -3.23 -14.99 11.85
C PRO A 5 -4.18 -15.85 10.99
N PRO A 6 -4.21 -15.68 9.66
CA PRO A 6 -4.92 -16.58 8.77
C PRO A 6 -4.27 -17.98 8.79
N THR A 7 -5.08 -19.00 8.62
CA THR A 7 -4.59 -20.36 8.36
C THR A 7 -4.08 -20.48 6.92
N PRO A 8 -3.24 -21.49 6.59
CA PRO A 8 -2.76 -21.70 5.22
C PRO A 8 -3.90 -21.83 4.18
N ASP A 9 -5.00 -22.46 4.58
CA ASP A 9 -6.19 -22.64 3.77
C ASP A 9 -6.96 -21.31 3.57
N GLU A 10 -7.02 -20.46 4.61
CA GLU A 10 -7.56 -19.10 4.48
C GLU A 10 -6.70 -18.21 3.58
N HIS A 11 -5.37 -18.32 3.65
CA HIS A 11 -4.46 -17.66 2.71
C HIS A 11 -4.76 -18.05 1.26
N ALA A 12 -4.83 -19.35 0.99
CA ALA A 12 -5.07 -19.88 -0.35
C ALA A 12 -6.43 -19.41 -0.91
N ARG A 13 -7.48 -19.49 -0.10
CA ARG A 13 -8.81 -19.01 -0.51
C ARG A 13 -8.87 -17.49 -0.68
N ALA A 14 -8.25 -16.71 0.20
CA ALA A 14 -8.23 -15.25 0.08
C ALA A 14 -7.49 -14.80 -1.20
N ALA A 15 -6.36 -15.44 -1.52
CA ALA A 15 -5.64 -15.20 -2.77
C ALA A 15 -6.48 -15.60 -3.98
N ALA A 16 -7.14 -16.77 -3.95
CA ALA A 16 -8.02 -17.22 -5.03
C ALA A 16 -9.22 -16.28 -5.23
N ALA A 17 -9.80 -15.76 -4.15
CA ALA A 17 -10.88 -14.79 -4.20
C ALA A 17 -10.42 -13.47 -4.85
N LEU A 18 -9.27 -12.94 -4.47
CA LEU A 18 -8.73 -11.73 -5.10
C LEU A 18 -8.40 -11.96 -6.58
N LYS A 19 -7.80 -13.11 -6.94
CA LYS A 19 -7.57 -13.48 -8.36
C LYS A 19 -8.87 -13.56 -9.17
N ALA A 20 -9.93 -14.12 -8.58
CA ALA A 20 -11.23 -14.16 -9.23
C ALA A 20 -11.76 -12.74 -9.50
N LEU A 21 -11.69 -11.86 -8.51
CA LEU A 21 -12.14 -10.47 -8.65
C LEU A 21 -11.31 -9.70 -9.71
N LEU A 22 -9.99 -9.84 -9.71
CA LEU A 22 -9.10 -9.25 -10.73
C LEU A 22 -9.41 -9.76 -12.14
N ALA A 23 -9.88 -11.00 -12.26
CA ALA A 23 -10.33 -11.58 -13.52
C ALA A 23 -11.79 -11.24 -13.89
N GLY A 24 -12.45 -10.32 -13.15
CA GLY A 24 -13.86 -9.96 -13.36
C GLY A 24 -14.85 -11.07 -13.01
N LYS A 25 -14.46 -12.03 -12.17
CA LYS A 25 -15.27 -13.19 -11.77
C LYS A 25 -15.79 -13.03 -10.35
N THR A 26 -16.93 -13.65 -10.06
CA THR A 26 -17.46 -13.75 -8.70
C THR A 26 -16.52 -14.60 -7.82
N PRO A 27 -16.03 -14.08 -6.68
CA PRO A 27 -15.16 -14.85 -5.81
C PRO A 27 -15.93 -15.83 -4.94
N HIS A 28 -15.26 -16.92 -4.55
CA HIS A 28 -15.77 -17.83 -3.52
C HIS A 28 -15.28 -17.40 -2.13
N LEU A 29 -16.19 -16.90 -1.29
CA LEU A 29 -15.87 -16.37 0.05
C LEU A 29 -16.40 -17.24 1.19
N THR A 30 -17.03 -18.37 0.91
CA THR A 30 -17.61 -19.25 1.93
C THR A 30 -16.54 -19.64 2.96
N GLY A 31 -16.85 -19.43 4.25
CA GLY A 31 -15.93 -19.73 5.34
C GLY A 31 -14.81 -18.70 5.55
N LEU A 32 -14.74 -17.62 4.76
CA LEU A 32 -13.86 -16.49 5.02
C LEU A 32 -14.61 -15.36 5.74
N PRO A 33 -14.01 -14.72 6.76
CA PRO A 33 -14.56 -13.51 7.40
C PRO A 33 -14.36 -12.25 6.51
N LEU A 34 -14.59 -12.40 5.21
CA LEU A 34 -14.41 -11.37 4.18
C LEU A 34 -15.74 -11.11 3.47
N GLN A 35 -15.93 -9.87 3.01
CA GLN A 35 -17.06 -9.45 2.21
C GLN A 35 -16.56 -8.63 1.03
N VAL A 36 -17.24 -8.75 -0.11
CA VAL A 36 -17.02 -7.89 -1.27
C VAL A 36 -18.17 -6.90 -1.35
N THR A 37 -17.84 -5.63 -1.51
CA THR A 37 -18.80 -4.57 -1.83
C THR A 37 -18.44 -4.03 -3.21
N GLN A 38 -19.43 -3.93 -4.09
CA GLN A 38 -19.31 -3.27 -5.38
C GLN A 38 -20.14 -1.97 -5.33
N GLY A 39 -19.56 -0.86 -5.81
CA GLY A 39 -20.26 0.41 -5.97
C GLY A 39 -19.87 1.51 -4.98
N HIS A 40 -20.38 2.72 -5.26
CA HIS A 40 -20.05 3.99 -4.61
C HIS A 40 -20.38 3.98 -3.09
N THR A 41 -19.45 3.55 -2.25
CA THR A 41 -19.33 4.21 -0.95
C THR A 41 -18.80 5.62 -1.23
N THR A 42 -19.35 6.65 -0.60
CA THR A 42 -19.11 8.10 -0.84
C THR A 42 -17.64 8.57 -0.70
N LEU A 43 -16.69 7.64 -0.64
CA LEU A 43 -15.23 7.82 -0.58
C LEU A 43 -14.46 7.01 -1.65
N LEU A 44 -15.13 6.19 -2.48
CA LEU A 44 -14.50 5.37 -3.51
C LEU A 44 -15.37 5.40 -4.78
N SER A 45 -14.87 6.04 -5.83
CA SER A 45 -15.37 5.90 -7.20
C SER A 45 -15.35 4.42 -7.63
N ASP A 46 -16.46 3.93 -8.22
CA ASP A 46 -16.57 2.73 -9.06
C ASP A 46 -15.48 1.65 -8.99
N GLY A 47 -15.33 1.02 -7.82
CA GLY A 47 -14.39 -0.08 -7.62
C GLY A 47 -14.98 -1.28 -6.88
N SER A 48 -14.25 -2.39 -6.94
CA SER A 48 -14.43 -3.55 -6.05
C SER A 48 -13.65 -3.34 -4.75
N LEU A 49 -14.33 -3.57 -3.62
CA LEU A 49 -13.76 -3.44 -2.29
C LEU A 49 -13.91 -4.76 -1.53
N LEU A 50 -12.79 -5.35 -1.11
CA LEU A 50 -12.74 -6.51 -0.22
C LEU A 50 -12.50 -6.02 1.20
N LEU A 51 -13.50 -6.17 2.07
CA LEU A 51 -13.46 -5.77 3.48
C LEU A 51 -13.59 -6.97 4.41
N PRO A 52 -13.22 -6.85 5.69
CA PRO A 52 -13.67 -7.76 6.72
C PRO A 52 -15.21 -7.71 6.84
N ARG A 53 -15.84 -8.84 7.12
CA ARG A 53 -17.29 -8.89 7.40
C ARG A 53 -17.66 -8.03 8.62
N ARG A 54 -18.74 -7.24 8.53
CA ARG A 54 -19.20 -6.36 9.62
C ARG A 54 -19.65 -7.12 10.89
N ASP A 55 -20.10 -8.37 10.74
CA ASP A 55 -20.58 -9.24 11.82
C ASP A 55 -19.54 -10.25 12.32
N ALA A 56 -18.38 -10.35 11.65
CA ALA A 56 -17.25 -11.10 12.17
C ALA A 56 -16.49 -10.21 13.17
N SER A 57 -16.03 -10.77 14.29
CA SER A 57 -14.97 -10.12 15.07
C SER A 57 -13.83 -9.82 14.08
N SER A 58 -13.54 -8.54 13.83
CA SER A 58 -12.64 -8.18 12.74
C SER A 58 -11.31 -8.89 12.95
N ALA A 59 -10.94 -9.80 12.05
CA ALA A 59 -9.74 -10.62 12.21
C ALA A 59 -8.43 -9.78 12.12
N GLY A 60 -8.57 -8.46 11.93
CA GLY A 60 -7.47 -7.52 11.76
C GLY A 60 -6.80 -7.60 10.39
N TRP A 61 -7.42 -8.26 9.41
CA TRP A 61 -6.78 -8.61 8.13
C TRP A 61 -6.65 -7.45 7.13
N GLY A 62 -7.43 -6.39 7.29
CA GLY A 62 -7.35 -5.21 6.43
C GLY A 62 -8.36 -5.19 5.31
N ALA A 63 -8.15 -4.28 4.37
CA ALA A 63 -9.04 -3.97 3.26
C ALA A 63 -8.25 -3.79 1.95
N VAL A 64 -8.87 -4.16 0.83
CA VAL A 64 -8.32 -3.97 -0.52
C VAL A 64 -9.37 -3.30 -1.41
N ALA A 65 -8.99 -2.25 -2.13
CA ALA A 65 -9.83 -1.55 -3.10
C ALA A 65 -9.12 -1.49 -4.48
N PHE A 66 -9.87 -1.65 -5.57
CA PHE A 66 -9.38 -1.47 -6.94
C PHE A 66 -10.54 -1.28 -7.92
N ARG A 67 -10.29 -0.64 -9.06
CA ARG A 67 -11.28 -0.41 -10.13
C ARG A 67 -11.21 -1.50 -11.20
N ASP A 68 -10.03 -1.63 -11.80
CA ASP A 68 -9.69 -2.62 -12.84
C ASP A 68 -8.45 -3.41 -12.45
N SER A 69 -7.62 -3.82 -13.41
CA SER A 69 -6.32 -4.48 -13.22
C SER A 69 -5.24 -3.46 -12.85
N PRO A 70 -4.79 -3.37 -11.59
CA PRO A 70 -3.90 -2.29 -11.19
C PRO A 70 -2.46 -2.46 -11.67
N ASP A 71 -1.86 -1.38 -12.15
CA ASP A 71 -0.42 -1.31 -12.47
C ASP A 71 0.42 -0.71 -11.31
N LEU A 72 -0.26 -0.28 -10.25
CA LEU A 72 0.29 0.19 -8.98
C LEU A 72 -0.54 -0.35 -7.82
N LEU A 73 0.12 -0.82 -6.77
CA LEU A 73 -0.49 -1.10 -5.49
C LEU A 73 0.01 -0.11 -4.44
N ILE A 74 -0.89 0.73 -3.93
CA ILE A 74 -0.64 1.64 -2.82
C ILE A 74 -0.88 0.86 -1.53
N GLU A 75 0.13 0.83 -0.67
CA GLU A 75 0.13 0.02 0.55
C GLU A 75 0.22 0.90 1.79
N VAL A 76 -0.72 0.72 2.72
CA VAL A 76 -0.79 1.41 4.02
C VAL A 76 -0.69 0.37 5.14
N PRO A 77 0.52 -0.07 5.51
CA PRO A 77 0.72 -1.11 6.52
C PRO A 77 0.42 -0.62 7.95
N HIS A 78 0.51 0.69 8.19
CA HIS A 78 0.44 1.28 9.53
C HIS A 78 -0.57 2.45 9.65
N PRO A 79 -1.85 2.30 9.25
CA PRO A 79 -2.78 3.43 9.10
C PRO A 79 -3.01 4.22 10.40
N GLY A 80 -2.92 3.57 11.56
CA GLY A 80 -3.05 4.24 12.87
C GLY A 80 -1.74 4.68 13.51
N SER A 81 -0.62 4.01 13.21
CA SER A 81 0.70 4.32 13.79
C SER A 81 1.38 5.45 13.02
N ASP A 82 1.36 5.36 11.70
CA ASP A 82 1.96 6.32 10.79
C ASP A 82 0.86 7.31 10.40
N ARG A 83 0.42 8.13 11.38
CA ARG A 83 -0.78 8.99 11.23
C ARG A 83 -0.86 9.70 9.87
N TYR A 84 -2.07 9.74 9.32
CA TYR A 84 -2.44 10.32 8.01
C TYR A 84 -1.97 9.55 6.76
N THR A 85 -1.20 8.45 6.86
CA THR A 85 -0.88 7.62 5.68
C THR A 85 -2.12 6.98 5.06
N ALA A 86 -3.14 6.65 5.86
CA ALA A 86 -4.42 6.16 5.33
C ALA A 86 -5.16 7.21 4.48
N HIS A 87 -5.10 8.49 4.87
CA HIS A 87 -5.69 9.58 4.09
C HIS A 87 -4.91 9.79 2.80
N LEU A 88 -3.58 9.80 2.88
CA LEU A 88 -2.72 9.86 1.69
C LEU A 88 -2.97 8.70 0.73
N GLY A 89 -3.12 7.48 1.24
CA GLY A 89 -3.39 6.30 0.41
C GLY A 89 -4.72 6.40 -0.33
N LEU A 90 -5.76 6.96 0.30
CA LEU A 90 -7.04 7.26 -0.35
C LEU A 90 -6.90 8.37 -1.41
N GLU A 91 -6.25 9.47 -1.06
CA GLU A 91 -6.02 10.59 -2.00
C GLU A 91 -5.23 10.13 -3.24
N LEU A 92 -4.23 9.25 -3.08
CA LEU A 92 -3.48 8.63 -4.18
C LEU A 92 -4.33 7.66 -5.01
N PHE A 93 -5.16 6.84 -4.35
CA PHE A 93 -6.07 5.92 -5.03
C PHE A 93 -7.11 6.66 -5.88
N ASP A 94 -7.58 7.82 -5.42
CA ASP A 94 -8.49 8.69 -6.17
C ASP A 94 -7.77 9.38 -7.34
N ALA A 95 -6.52 9.82 -7.15
CA ALA A 95 -5.75 10.51 -8.17
C ALA A 95 -5.21 9.60 -9.29
N ILE A 96 -5.07 8.30 -9.03
CA ILE A 96 -4.46 7.33 -9.97
C ILE A 96 -5.49 6.26 -10.33
N PRO A 97 -6.16 6.35 -11.50
CA PRO A 97 -7.23 5.44 -11.88
C PRO A 97 -6.83 3.95 -11.90
N THR A 98 -5.57 3.68 -12.28
CA THR A 98 -4.97 2.33 -12.38
C THR A 98 -4.39 1.82 -11.06
N ALA A 99 -4.55 2.53 -9.94
CA ALA A 99 -4.06 2.08 -8.65
C ALA A 99 -5.02 1.11 -7.97
N GLY A 100 -4.45 0.17 -7.22
CA GLY A 100 -5.10 -0.55 -6.13
C GLY A 100 -4.68 0.06 -4.79
N LEU A 101 -5.50 -0.10 -3.76
CA LEU A 101 -5.21 0.35 -2.40
C LEU A 101 -5.34 -0.84 -1.44
N LEU A 102 -4.30 -1.05 -0.63
CA LEU A 102 -4.23 -2.10 0.39
C LEU A 102 -3.96 -1.46 1.76
N VAL A 103 -4.87 -1.65 2.72
CA VAL A 103 -4.79 -1.03 4.06
C VAL A 103 -4.82 -2.11 5.13
N ALA A 104 -3.87 -2.05 6.07
CA ALA A 104 -3.81 -3.00 7.19
C ALA A 104 -4.99 -2.84 8.16
N GLY A 105 -5.48 -3.96 8.69
CA GLY A 105 -6.63 -3.98 9.60
C GLY A 105 -6.26 -3.99 11.09
N ALA A 106 -5.00 -4.23 11.43
CA ALA A 106 -4.51 -4.31 12.79
C ALA A 106 -3.51 -3.18 13.07
N PRO A 107 -3.48 -2.63 14.30
CA PRO A 107 -2.42 -1.71 14.71
C PRO A 107 -1.06 -2.40 14.66
N ARG A 108 0.00 -1.67 14.28
CA ARG A 108 1.39 -2.18 14.19
C ARG A 108 1.84 -2.97 15.43
N ARG A 109 1.50 -2.48 16.63
CA ARG A 109 1.86 -3.15 17.90
C ARG A 109 1.20 -4.53 18.11
N VAL A 110 0.14 -4.82 17.36
CA VAL A 110 -0.61 -6.08 17.41
C VAL A 110 -0.14 -7.00 16.27
N ALA A 111 0.02 -6.43 15.07
CA ALA A 111 0.63 -7.10 13.94
C ALA A 111 1.32 -6.06 13.04
N ASP A 112 2.64 -6.16 12.90
CA ASP A 112 3.44 -5.34 11.99
C ASP A 112 3.45 -6.03 10.63
N VAL A 113 2.46 -5.71 9.78
CA VAL A 113 2.26 -6.42 8.50
C VAL A 113 3.35 -6.15 7.47
N ALA A 114 4.15 -5.09 7.66
CA ALA A 114 5.35 -4.83 6.87
C ALA A 114 6.47 -5.85 7.17
N HIS A 115 6.37 -6.57 8.28
CA HIS A 115 7.33 -7.58 8.74
C HIS A 115 6.66 -8.94 9.05
N LEU A 116 5.44 -9.17 8.57
CA LEU A 116 4.67 -10.39 8.82
C LEU A 116 4.26 -11.09 7.51
N PRO A 117 5.07 -12.04 7.00
CA PRO A 117 4.77 -12.76 5.76
C PRO A 117 3.46 -13.56 5.82
N GLU A 118 3.05 -13.99 7.01
CA GLU A 118 1.80 -14.72 7.25
C GLU A 118 0.57 -13.79 7.33
N SER A 119 0.69 -12.54 6.90
CA SER A 119 -0.46 -11.63 6.84
C SER A 119 -1.24 -11.77 5.52
N LEU A 120 -2.56 -11.53 5.57
CA LEU A 120 -3.31 -11.35 4.32
C LEU A 120 -2.87 -10.09 3.56
N PHE A 121 -2.35 -9.08 4.26
CA PHE A 121 -1.74 -7.92 3.63
C PHE A 121 -0.62 -8.35 2.67
N HIS A 122 0.34 -9.15 3.15
CA HIS A 122 1.40 -9.70 2.31
C HIS A 122 0.85 -10.61 1.18
N THR A 123 -0.15 -11.43 1.49
CA THR A 123 -0.79 -12.31 0.48
C THR A 123 -1.44 -11.51 -0.65
N TYR A 124 -2.12 -10.42 -0.33
CA TYR A 124 -2.76 -9.56 -1.31
C TYR A 124 -1.73 -8.81 -2.15
N ALA A 125 -0.67 -8.27 -1.54
CA ALA A 125 0.43 -7.64 -2.26
C ALA A 125 1.03 -8.56 -3.33
N GLN A 126 1.36 -9.81 -2.94
CA GLN A 126 1.85 -10.82 -3.88
C GLN A 126 0.83 -11.23 -4.94
N THR A 127 -0.47 -11.14 -4.65
CA THR A 127 -1.52 -11.53 -5.58
C THR A 127 -1.74 -10.49 -6.69
N PHE A 128 -1.60 -9.19 -6.37
CA PHE A 128 -1.61 -8.14 -7.40
C PHE A 128 -0.41 -8.24 -8.34
N ALA A 129 0.76 -8.67 -7.81
CA ALA A 129 1.97 -8.92 -8.60
C ALA A 129 2.41 -7.72 -9.47
N THR A 130 2.15 -6.50 -8.99
CA THR A 130 2.39 -5.24 -9.71
C THR A 130 3.47 -4.40 -9.03
N ALA A 131 3.72 -3.16 -9.48
CA ALA A 131 4.60 -2.24 -8.78
C ALA A 131 3.97 -1.80 -7.44
N GLU A 132 4.77 -1.66 -6.40
CA GLU A 132 4.28 -1.39 -5.03
C GLU A 132 4.77 -0.01 -4.56
N LEU A 133 3.89 0.79 -3.97
CA LEU A 133 4.21 2.03 -3.24
C LEU A 133 3.75 1.89 -1.80
N GLN A 134 4.69 1.66 -0.88
CA GLN A 134 4.38 1.45 0.53
C GLN A 134 4.63 2.72 1.35
N LEU A 135 3.56 3.21 1.97
CA LEU A 135 3.53 4.48 2.69
C LEU A 135 3.82 4.27 4.18
N HIS A 136 4.84 4.97 4.65
CA HIS A 136 5.27 5.00 6.04
C HIS A 136 5.41 6.43 6.56
N GLY A 137 5.59 6.53 7.88
CA GLY A 137 5.89 7.78 8.53
C GLY A 137 6.97 7.62 9.58
N PHE A 138 7.96 8.51 9.54
CA PHE A 138 8.97 8.61 10.58
C PHE A 138 8.68 9.75 11.56
N ALA A 139 9.33 9.73 12.72
CA ALA A 139 9.30 10.83 13.67
C ALA A 139 10.30 11.91 13.25
N ALA A 140 9.97 13.20 13.42
CA ALA A 140 10.84 14.30 12.96
C ALA A 140 12.29 14.21 13.47
N ALA A 141 12.49 13.69 14.69
CA ALA A 141 13.83 13.49 15.26
C ALA A 141 14.63 12.35 14.61
N SER A 142 13.98 11.42 13.92
CA SER A 142 14.63 10.27 13.27
C SER A 142 15.43 10.67 12.03
N ALA A 143 14.96 11.69 11.29
CA ALA A 143 15.66 12.23 10.14
C ALA A 143 15.42 13.75 10.06
N PRO A 144 16.18 14.55 10.82
CA PRO A 144 16.11 16.00 10.75
C PRO A 144 16.33 16.51 9.32
N ASP A 145 15.71 17.63 8.98
CA ASP A 145 15.83 18.28 7.67
C ASP A 145 15.55 17.40 6.45
N THR A 146 14.65 16.44 6.65
CA THR A 146 14.18 15.50 5.64
C THR A 146 12.67 15.52 5.61
N ASP A 147 12.09 15.65 4.42
CA ASP A 147 10.64 15.63 4.24
C ASP A 147 10.18 14.25 3.80
N VAL A 148 10.99 13.61 2.94
CA VAL A 148 10.71 12.31 2.34
C VAL A 148 11.97 11.46 2.30
N ILE A 149 11.85 10.18 2.64
CA ILE A 149 12.85 9.17 2.35
C ILE A 149 12.25 8.20 1.34
N LEU A 150 12.93 8.02 0.21
CA LEU A 150 12.53 7.12 -0.86
C LEU A 150 13.63 6.07 -1.07
N THR A 151 13.27 4.80 -0.93
CA THR A 151 14.19 3.68 -1.15
C THR A 151 13.51 2.51 -1.87
N ALA A 152 14.32 1.58 -2.36
CA ALA A 152 13.85 0.36 -3.03
C ALA A 152 13.58 -0.81 -2.06
N GLY A 153 13.52 -0.54 -0.75
CA GLY A 153 13.47 -1.59 0.27
C GLY A 153 14.69 -2.53 0.18
N ALA A 154 14.42 -3.83 0.05
CA ALA A 154 15.42 -4.87 -0.15
C ALA A 154 15.94 -4.96 -1.61
N GLY A 155 15.25 -4.30 -2.55
CA GLY A 155 15.60 -4.31 -3.97
C GLY A 155 16.66 -3.27 -4.35
N SER A 156 16.73 -2.97 -5.64
CA SER A 156 17.58 -1.92 -6.20
C SER A 156 16.73 -0.79 -6.76
N ALA A 157 17.24 0.43 -6.69
CA ALA A 157 16.59 1.58 -7.30
C ALA A 157 16.46 1.38 -8.81
N THR A 158 15.34 1.82 -9.36
CA THR A 158 15.00 1.78 -10.78
C THR A 158 14.75 3.20 -11.28
N ASP A 159 14.57 3.38 -12.59
CA ASP A 159 14.21 4.68 -13.18
C ASP A 159 12.94 5.29 -12.55
N LEU A 160 12.03 4.43 -12.08
CA LEU A 160 10.84 4.86 -11.36
C LEU A 160 11.15 5.56 -10.04
N HIS A 161 12.20 5.13 -9.34
CA HIS A 161 12.64 5.77 -8.09
C HIS A 161 13.25 7.14 -8.38
N LEU A 162 14.03 7.24 -9.46
CA LEU A 162 14.63 8.51 -9.88
C LEU A 162 13.56 9.51 -10.31
N ALA A 163 12.60 9.06 -11.15
CA ALA A 163 11.48 9.89 -11.59
C ALA A 163 10.63 10.39 -10.44
N LEU A 164 10.29 9.52 -9.47
CA LEU A 164 9.53 9.92 -8.29
C LEU A 164 10.32 10.86 -7.39
N ALA A 165 11.61 10.61 -7.15
CA ALA A 165 12.47 11.50 -6.37
C ALA A 165 12.54 12.90 -7.00
N GLU A 166 12.66 12.98 -8.33
CA GLU A 166 12.66 14.24 -9.06
C GLU A 166 11.30 14.95 -8.95
N ALA A 167 10.19 14.23 -9.14
CA ALA A 167 8.85 14.78 -9.02
C ALA A 167 8.58 15.35 -7.62
N LEU A 168 8.94 14.60 -6.56
CA LEU A 168 8.83 15.06 -5.17
C LEU A 168 9.70 16.30 -4.91
N THR A 169 10.91 16.34 -5.49
CA THR A 169 11.82 17.50 -5.39
C THR A 169 11.25 18.73 -6.10
N ARG A 170 10.61 18.56 -7.27
CA ARG A 170 9.93 19.65 -7.99
C ARG A 170 8.75 20.21 -7.20
N GLN A 171 8.10 19.36 -6.40
CA GLN A 171 7.07 19.78 -5.44
C GLN A 171 7.66 20.46 -4.18
N GLY A 172 8.97 20.72 -4.15
CA GLY A 172 9.66 21.42 -3.08
C GLY A 172 9.89 20.58 -1.82
N LEU A 173 9.82 19.25 -1.91
CA LEU A 173 10.10 18.35 -0.79
C LEU A 173 11.57 17.93 -0.78
N ARG A 174 12.18 17.91 0.41
CA ARG A 174 13.56 17.43 0.61
C ARG A 174 13.58 15.89 0.65
N VAL A 175 13.86 15.29 -0.50
CA VAL A 175 14.03 13.84 -0.65
C VAL A 175 15.45 13.43 -0.26
N ARG A 176 15.60 12.43 0.60
CA ARG A 176 16.91 11.88 1.01
C ARG A 176 16.90 10.37 1.10
N HIS A 177 18.10 9.80 1.18
CA HIS A 177 18.29 8.41 1.58
C HIS A 177 18.63 8.33 3.08
N HIS A 178 18.17 7.27 3.73
CA HIS A 178 18.46 7.02 5.14
C HIS A 178 18.55 5.53 5.41
N GLU A 179 19.70 5.05 5.88
CA GLU A 179 19.99 3.62 6.00
C GLU A 179 19.00 2.90 6.92
N HIS A 180 18.71 3.46 8.09
CA HIS A 180 17.80 2.84 9.08
C HIS A 180 16.31 2.94 8.73
N LEU A 181 15.95 3.77 7.76
CA LEU A 181 14.56 3.96 7.30
C LEU A 181 14.38 3.44 5.87
N ALA A 182 15.33 2.64 5.39
CA ALA A 182 15.35 2.17 4.02
C ALA A 182 14.40 0.99 3.75
N GLY A 183 13.70 0.45 4.76
CA GLY A 183 12.76 -0.65 4.58
C GLY A 183 13.39 -1.96 4.11
N ARG A 184 14.68 -2.21 4.39
CA ARG A 184 15.43 -3.36 3.85
C ARG A 184 14.95 -4.72 4.32
N THR A 185 14.25 -4.77 5.45
CA THR A 185 13.67 -5.99 6.03
C THR A 185 12.17 -6.12 5.77
N ASN A 186 11.61 -5.21 4.98
CA ASN A 186 10.20 -5.21 4.63
C ASN A 186 9.85 -6.47 3.83
N THR A 187 8.85 -7.22 4.27
CA THR A 187 8.51 -8.51 3.65
C THR A 187 7.94 -8.34 2.25
N GLN A 188 7.13 -7.31 2.00
CA GLN A 188 6.65 -6.99 0.64
C GLN A 188 7.82 -6.57 -0.26
N GLY A 189 8.70 -5.70 0.22
CA GLY A 189 9.91 -5.30 -0.52
C GLY A 189 10.87 -6.44 -0.84
N ILE A 190 11.06 -7.39 0.07
CA ILE A 190 11.85 -8.62 -0.17
C ILE A 190 11.20 -9.46 -1.29
N ALA A 191 9.87 -9.66 -1.21
CA ALA A 191 9.16 -10.43 -2.22
C ALA A 191 9.14 -9.72 -3.59
N ALA A 192 8.98 -8.40 -3.63
CA ALA A 192 9.05 -7.61 -4.85
C ALA A 192 10.43 -7.74 -5.51
N ALA A 193 11.51 -7.61 -4.73
CA ALA A 193 12.89 -7.79 -5.20
C ALA A 193 13.13 -9.20 -5.78
N ALA A 194 12.66 -10.24 -5.10
CA ALA A 194 12.79 -11.63 -5.57
C ALA A 194 12.09 -11.89 -6.92
N HIS A 195 11.08 -11.07 -7.26
CA HIS A 195 10.33 -11.17 -8.51
C HIS A 195 10.68 -10.06 -9.52
N GLY A 196 11.70 -9.24 -9.25
CA GLY A 196 12.10 -8.14 -10.13
C GLY A 196 11.05 -7.03 -10.28
N ARG A 197 10.16 -6.87 -9.30
CA ARG A 197 9.09 -5.85 -9.31
C ARG A 197 9.55 -4.58 -8.58
N PRO A 198 9.21 -3.37 -9.07
CA PRO A 198 9.52 -2.14 -8.35
C PRO A 198 8.80 -2.08 -7.00
N PHE A 199 9.54 -1.73 -5.94
CA PHE A 199 9.02 -1.48 -4.60
C PHE A 199 9.49 -0.11 -4.11
N LEU A 200 8.59 0.86 -4.10
CA LEU A 200 8.84 2.23 -3.66
C LEU A 200 8.49 2.33 -2.18
N HIS A 201 9.51 2.28 -1.32
CA HIS A 201 9.36 2.49 0.11
C HIS A 201 9.42 3.98 0.42
N LEU A 202 8.28 4.57 0.81
CA LEU A 202 8.13 6.01 1.00
C LEU A 202 7.87 6.35 2.47
N GLU A 203 8.87 6.92 3.12
CA GLU A 203 8.85 7.33 4.52
C GLU A 203 8.66 8.86 4.60
N LEU A 204 7.61 9.31 5.27
CA LEU A 204 7.18 10.72 5.23
C LEU A 204 7.26 11.42 6.59
N ALA A 205 7.78 12.64 6.59
CA ALA A 205 7.85 13.47 7.78
C ALA A 205 6.44 13.81 8.32
N PRO A 206 6.28 14.07 9.63
CA PRO A 206 4.97 14.37 10.22
C PRO A 206 4.26 15.57 9.57
N LEU A 207 5.00 16.62 9.20
CA LEU A 207 4.44 17.81 8.56
C LEU A 207 3.92 17.50 7.16
N VAL A 208 4.67 16.71 6.38
CA VAL A 208 4.25 16.29 5.03
C VAL A 208 2.96 15.48 5.09
N ARG A 209 2.90 14.48 5.97
CA ARG A 209 1.70 13.66 6.16
C ARG A 209 0.48 14.45 6.63
N ARG A 210 0.67 15.54 7.37
CA ARG A 210 -0.43 16.34 7.93
C ARG A 210 -0.90 17.43 6.96
N ASP A 211 0.02 18.21 6.42
CA ASP A 211 -0.25 19.51 5.79
C ASP A 211 0.18 19.61 4.32
N HIS A 212 0.97 18.65 3.81
CA HIS A 212 1.53 18.70 2.45
C HIS A 212 1.34 17.38 1.68
N ARG A 213 0.24 16.67 1.94
CA ARG A 213 -0.09 15.42 1.22
C ARG A 213 -0.37 15.66 -0.25
N ASP A 214 -1.00 16.78 -0.57
CA ASP A 214 -1.26 17.27 -1.93
C ASP A 214 -0.01 17.22 -2.81
N ARG A 215 1.13 17.67 -2.28
CA ARG A 215 2.42 17.63 -2.98
C ARG A 215 2.90 16.22 -3.27
N VAL A 216 2.68 15.29 -2.34
CA VAL A 216 3.01 13.88 -2.54
C VAL A 216 2.08 13.25 -3.57
N VAL A 217 0.78 13.55 -3.49
CA VAL A 217 -0.24 13.07 -4.44
C VAL A 217 0.10 13.52 -5.85
N GLU A 218 0.38 14.80 -6.04
CA GLU A 218 0.74 15.37 -7.34
C GLU A 218 2.02 14.73 -7.90
N ALA A 219 3.08 14.59 -7.10
CA ALA A 219 4.33 13.97 -7.53
C ALA A 219 4.16 12.50 -7.97
N VAL A 220 3.40 11.71 -7.20
CA VAL A 220 3.17 10.29 -7.52
C VAL A 220 2.26 10.17 -8.74
N ALA A 221 1.18 10.93 -8.81
CA ALA A 221 0.25 10.90 -9.94
C ALA A 221 0.93 11.32 -11.25
N ASP A 222 1.73 12.39 -11.23
CA ASP A 222 2.52 12.82 -12.39
C ASP A 222 3.48 11.73 -12.85
N THR A 223 4.18 11.10 -11.91
CA THR A 223 5.11 9.99 -12.21
C THR A 223 4.38 8.83 -12.89
N TRP A 224 3.15 8.54 -12.48
CA TRP A 224 2.38 7.43 -13.04
C TRP A 224 1.70 7.75 -14.37
N HIS A 225 1.14 8.96 -14.52
CA HIS A 225 0.56 9.39 -15.79
C HIS A 225 1.59 9.42 -16.92
N GLN A 226 2.84 9.83 -16.62
CA GLN A 226 3.91 9.84 -17.62
C GLN A 226 4.27 8.44 -18.14
N ARG A 227 4.06 7.38 -17.35
CA ARG A 227 4.30 5.99 -17.79
C ARG A 227 3.23 5.48 -18.75
N GLY A 228 1.98 5.95 -18.61
CA GLY A 228 0.88 5.57 -19.51
C GLY A 228 1.00 6.18 -20.92
N HIS A 229 1.95 7.09 -21.13
CA HIS A 229 2.21 7.76 -22.41
C HIS A 229 3.52 7.32 -23.09
N GLN A 230 4.21 6.30 -22.55
CA GLN A 230 5.40 5.67 -23.16
C GLN A 230 5.03 4.34 -23.82
#